data_AF-A0A963F7T9-F1
#
_entry.id   AF-A0A963F7T9-F1
#
_cell.length_a   1.000
_cell.length_b   1.000
_cell.length_c   1.000
_cell.angle_alpha   90.00
_cell.angle_beta   90.00
_cell.angle_gamma   90.00
#
_symmetry.space_group_name_H-M   'P 1'
#
loop_
_entity.id
_entity.type
_entity.pdbx_description
1 polymer ?
#
loop_
_entity_poly.entity_id
_entity_poly.type
_entity_poly.pdbx_seq_one_letter_code
_entity_poly.pdbx_strand_id
1 'polypeptide(L)'
;MATTGETIAAIATPPGVGGVGIVRVSGQDITALCKAILERLPAPRQASFSRFRDAQGEVIDEGIALFFPAPNSFTGEEVIE
;
A
#
# COMPACT_ATOMS: atom_id res chain seq x y z
N MET A 1 15.71 7.05 12.44
CA MET A 1 14.59 7.93 12.07
C MET A 1 14.55 7.95 10.56
N ALA A 2 13.39 7.67 9.95
CA ALA A 2 13.26 7.74 8.49
C ALA A 2 13.62 9.15 8.03
N THR A 3 14.42 9.26 6.97
CA THR A 3 14.79 10.57 6.43
C THR A 3 13.58 11.17 5.70
N THR A 4 13.49 12.50 5.64
CA THR A 4 12.38 13.20 4.96
C THR A 4 12.34 12.76 3.50
N GLY A 5 11.31 11.99 3.12
CA GLY A 5 11.10 11.47 1.77
C GLY A 5 11.37 9.98 1.54
N GLU A 6 11.79 9.24 2.56
CA GLU A 6 11.82 7.77 2.47
C GLU A 6 10.41 7.19 2.43
N THR A 7 10.18 6.24 1.52
CA THR A 7 8.95 5.45 1.53
C THR A 7 8.96 4.50 2.72
N ILE A 8 7.97 4.61 3.60
CA ILE A 8 7.85 3.80 4.82
C ILE A 8 6.66 2.85 4.73
N ALA A 9 6.80 1.66 5.32
CA ALA A 9 5.74 0.65 5.40
C ALA A 9 5.57 0.16 6.84
N ALA A 10 4.32 -0.10 7.25
CA ALA A 10 4.03 -0.67 8.56
C ALA A 10 2.69 -1.43 8.58
N ILE A 11 2.58 -2.41 9.48
CA ILE A 11 1.30 -3.02 9.82
C ILE A 11 0.47 -1.97 10.58
N ALA A 12 -0.71 -1.63 10.06
CA ALA A 12 -1.58 -0.59 10.58
C ALA A 12 -2.68 -1.13 11.52
N THR A 13 -2.79 -2.44 11.67
CA THR A 13 -3.73 -3.13 12.58
C THR A 13 -3.03 -3.76 13.78
N PRO A 14 -3.72 -3.98 14.93
CA PRO A 14 -3.14 -4.69 16.06
C PRO A 14 -2.63 -6.11 15.70
N PRO A 15 -1.59 -6.62 16.37
CA PRO A 15 -1.14 -7.99 16.17
C PRO A 15 -2.17 -8.99 16.72
N GLY A 16 -2.34 -10.12 16.04
CA GLY A 16 -3.23 -11.20 16.46
C GLY A 16 -4.03 -11.79 15.30
N VAL A 17 -5.13 -12.47 15.64
CA VAL A 17 -6.05 -13.07 14.67
C VAL A 17 -7.24 -12.13 14.47
N GLY A 18 -7.48 -11.76 13.21
CA GLY A 18 -8.62 -10.94 12.79
C GLY A 18 -9.06 -11.34 11.39
N GLY A 19 -10.25 -10.88 10.97
CA GLY A 19 -10.76 -11.16 9.62
C GLY A 19 -10.01 -10.42 8.52
N VAL A 20 -9.31 -9.33 8.86
CA VAL A 20 -8.51 -8.50 7.95
C VAL A 20 -7.30 -7.94 8.71
N GLY A 21 -6.16 -7.84 8.04
CA GLY A 21 -5.01 -7.03 8.47
C GLY A 21 -4.71 -5.95 7.42
N ILE A 22 -4.15 -4.81 7.83
CA ILE A 22 -3.81 -3.71 6.93
C ILE A 22 -2.32 -3.45 6.99
N VAL A 23 -1.68 -3.34 5.82
CA VAL A 23 -0.32 -2.82 5.67
C VAL A 23 -0.42 -1.47 4.97
N ARG A 24 0.08 -0.42 5.61
CA ARG A 24 0.10 0.92 5.04
C ARG A 24 1.49 1.25 4.53
N VAL A 25 1.57 1.84 3.35
CA VAL A 25 2.79 2.45 2.82
C VAL A 25 2.57 3.92 2.55
N SER A 26 3.54 4.76 2.91
CA SER A 26 3.54 6.23 2.67
C SER A 26 4.85 6.64 2.03
N GLY A 27 4.81 7.51 1.01
CA GLY A 27 6.00 8.08 0.39
C GLY A 27 5.69 9.11 -0.69
N GLN A 28 6.71 9.80 -1.19
CA GLN A 28 6.54 10.85 -2.22
C GLN A 28 6.11 10.31 -3.60
N ASP A 29 6.53 9.09 -3.94
CA ASP A 29 6.11 8.36 -5.14
C ASP A 29 6.11 6.86 -4.82
N ILE A 30 4.92 6.26 -4.83
CA ILE A 30 4.75 4.81 -4.57
C ILE A 30 4.41 4.03 -5.85
N THR A 31 4.46 4.66 -7.01
CA THR A 31 4.04 4.06 -8.29
C THR A 31 4.83 2.79 -8.61
N ALA A 32 6.15 2.82 -8.42
CA ALA A 32 7.01 1.66 -8.68
C ALA A 32 6.68 0.48 -7.75
N LEU A 33 6.42 0.77 -6.48
CA LEU A 33 6.00 -0.21 -5.49
C LEU A 33 4.64 -0.82 -5.85
N CYS A 34 3.65 0.01 -6.17
CA CYS A 34 2.32 -0.47 -6.58
C CYS A 34 2.41 -1.34 -7.84
N LYS A 35 3.23 -0.97 -8.82
CA LYS A 35 3.45 -1.82 -10.01
C LYS A 35 4.13 -3.15 -9.67
N ALA A 36 5.06 -3.17 -8.72
CA ALA A 36 5.73 -4.40 -8.31
C ALA A 36 4.77 -5.37 -7.57
N ILE A 37 3.93 -4.84 -6.67
CA ILE A 37 3.06 -5.67 -5.79
C ILE A 37 1.69 -5.94 -6.43
N LEU A 38 1.13 -4.97 -7.16
CA LEU A 38 -0.25 -4.96 -7.66
C LEU A 38 -0.34 -4.96 -9.20
N GLU A 39 0.78 -4.93 -9.93
CA GLU A 39 0.87 -4.77 -11.40
C GLU A 39 0.32 -3.44 -11.95
N ARG A 40 -0.24 -2.58 -11.09
CA ARG A 40 -0.85 -1.29 -11.46
C ARG A 40 -0.83 -0.33 -10.29
N LEU A 41 -1.03 0.96 -10.56
CA LEU A 41 -1.45 1.93 -9.56
C LEU A 41 -2.99 1.92 -9.51
N PRO A 42 -3.63 1.61 -8.37
CA PRO A 42 -5.09 1.64 -8.25
C PRO A 42 -5.66 3.05 -8.50
N ALA A 43 -6.94 3.11 -8.88
CA ALA A 43 -7.61 4.39 -9.02
C ALA A 43 -7.70 5.11 -7.65
N PRO A 44 -7.46 6.43 -7.60
CA PRO A 44 -7.55 7.19 -6.37
C PRO A 44 -8.87 6.99 -5.63
N ARG A 45 -8.78 6.61 -4.35
CA ARG A 45 -9.91 6.46 -3.42
C ARG A 45 -10.97 5.46 -3.88
N GLN A 46 -10.60 4.50 -4.71
CA GLN A 46 -11.45 3.40 -5.13
C GLN A 46 -10.91 2.07 -4.61
N ALA A 47 -11.73 1.39 -3.80
CA ALA A 47 -11.41 0.05 -3.31
C ALA A 47 -11.29 -0.91 -4.51
N SER A 48 -10.12 -1.53 -4.65
CA SER A 48 -9.78 -2.38 -5.78
C SER A 48 -9.43 -3.78 -5.29
N PHE A 49 -10.25 -4.78 -5.64
CA PHE A 49 -9.83 -6.17 -5.45
C PHE A 49 -8.54 -6.43 -6.24
N SER A 50 -7.53 -6.97 -5.56
CA SER A 50 -6.18 -7.09 -6.08
C SER A 50 -5.50 -8.35 -5.54
N ARG A 51 -4.61 -8.92 -6.36
CA ARG A 51 -3.67 -9.96 -5.96
C ARG A 51 -2.36 -9.30 -5.58
N PHE A 52 -1.82 -9.64 -4.42
CA PHE A 52 -0.54 -9.13 -3.95
C PHE A 52 0.54 -10.11 -4.36
N ARG A 53 1.61 -9.61 -4.98
CA ARG A 53 2.70 -10.44 -5.49
C ARG A 53 4.02 -10.19 -4.79
N ASP A 54 4.82 -11.25 -4.69
CA ASP A 54 6.21 -11.15 -4.26
C ASP A 54 7.15 -10.73 -5.40
N ALA A 55 8.45 -10.67 -5.10
CA ALA A 55 9.49 -10.29 -6.06
C ALA A 55 9.71 -11.33 -7.19
N GLN A 56 9.18 -12.54 -7.05
CA GLN A 56 9.21 -13.59 -8.08
C GLN A 56 7.95 -13.55 -8.96
N GLY A 57 6.95 -12.74 -8.58
CA GLY A 57 5.67 -12.63 -9.27
C GLY A 57 4.61 -13.59 -8.74
N GLU A 58 4.91 -14.37 -7.71
CA GLU A 58 3.95 -15.31 -7.12
C GLU A 58 2.93 -14.57 -6.26
N VAL A 59 1.67 -15.02 -6.30
CA VAL A 59 0.59 -14.43 -5.49
C VAL A 59 0.77 -14.88 -4.04
N ILE A 60 0.99 -13.92 -3.15
CA ILE A 60 1.13 -14.18 -1.71
C ILE A 60 -0.17 -14.02 -0.95
N ASP A 61 -1.09 -13.19 -1.44
CA ASP A 61 -2.41 -12.97 -0.83
C ASP A 61 -3.37 -12.26 -1.82
N GLU A 62 -4.66 -12.21 -1.48
CA GLU A 62 -5.69 -11.48 -2.22
C GLU A 62 -6.46 -10.56 -1.27
N GLY A 63 -6.69 -9.31 -1.67
CA GLY A 63 -7.30 -8.33 -0.80
C GLY A 63 -7.80 -7.09 -1.52
N ILE A 64 -8.01 -6.03 -0.75
CA ILE A 64 -8.38 -4.72 -1.26
C ILE A 64 -7.15 -3.83 -1.23
N ALA A 65 -6.86 -3.17 -2.36
CA ALA A 65 -5.90 -2.08 -2.43
C ALA A 65 -6.64 -0.75 -2.54
N LEU A 66 -6.23 0.26 -1.78
CA LEU A 66 -6.83 1.59 -1.74
C LEU A 66 -5.76 2.69 -1.79
N PHE A 67 -5.72 3.40 -2.91
CA PHE A 67 -4.73 4.45 -3.15
C PHE A 67 -5.25 5.82 -2.74
N PHE A 68 -4.43 6.59 -2.01
CA PHE A 68 -4.71 7.96 -1.60
C PHE A 68 -3.59 8.87 -2.12
N PRO A 69 -3.87 9.71 -3.14
CA PRO A 69 -2.86 10.65 -3.65
C PRO A 69 -2.60 11.80 -2.68
N ALA A 70 -1.36 12.30 -2.68
CA ALA A 70 -1.01 13.55 -2.03
C ALA A 70 -1.80 14.74 -2.63
N PRO A 71 -2.03 15.82 -1.86
CA PRO A 71 -1.78 15.96 -0.42
C PRO A 71 -2.90 15.37 0.43
N ASN A 72 -3.89 14.72 -0.18
CA ASN A 72 -5.16 14.37 0.46
C ASN A 72 -5.14 12.94 1.01
N SER A 73 -4.14 12.65 1.84
CA SER A 73 -3.93 11.38 2.54
C SER A 73 -3.70 11.61 4.04
N PHE A 74 -3.52 10.55 4.82
CA PHE A 74 -3.26 10.64 6.26
C PHE A 74 -1.92 11.33 6.60
N THR A 75 -0.88 11.09 5.80
CA THR A 75 0.46 11.64 6.02
C THR A 75 0.73 12.92 5.22
N GLY A 76 -0.13 13.23 4.24
CA GLY A 76 0.09 14.29 3.26
C GLY A 76 0.94 13.85 2.04
N GLU A 77 1.49 12.64 2.08
CA GLU A 77 2.20 12.01 0.96
C GLU A 77 1.27 11.08 0.16
N GLU A 78 1.79 10.36 -0.84
CA GLU A 78 1.03 9.27 -1.45
C GLU A 78 0.93 8.10 -0.45
N VAL A 79 -0.25 7.51 -0.32
CA VAL A 79 -0.50 6.37 0.57
C VAL A 79 -1.20 5.25 -0.19
N ILE A 80 -0.78 4.01 0.06
CA ILE A 80 -1.52 2.80 -0.33
C ILE A 80 -1.79 1.96 0.92
N GLU A 81 -2.99 1.43 1.00
CA GLU A 81 -3.44 0.45 2.00
C GLU A 81 -4.00 -0.80 1.32
#